data_AF-A0A0F9JAT3-F1
#
_entry.id   AF-A0A0F9JAT3-F1
#
_cell.length_a   1.000
_cell.length_b   1.000
_cell.length_c   1.000
_cell.angle_alpha   90.00
_cell.angle_beta   90.00
_cell.angle_gamma   90.00
#
_symmetry.space_group_name_H-M   'P 1'
#
loop_
_entity.id
_entity.type
_entity.pdbx_description
1 polymer ?
#
loop_
_entity_poly.entity_id
_entity_poly.type
_entity_poly.pdbx_seq_one_letter_code
_entity_poly.pdbx_strand_id
1 'polypeptide(L)'
;MTDETRAPVLDPGKRKTKIGYFWALARDDRPWGGEAPPGVAFTYAPGRSGQYADDILKGFSGILQVDGYAGYNRLLKRADRGIELAYCWAHARRKLHEVAKNSTAPIAEDGLRRIAALYRIEADIRSQDHEVRLAARQERSSPKITEFENWLTEHRARVSIKSPLGEALRYIANTGAGSASTSPTAASRWTAMPSSGPSAPSP
;
A
#
# COMPACT_ATOMS: atom_id res chain seq x y z
N MET A 1 -4.95 -7.43 0.49
CA MET A 1 -3.75 -6.77 1.07
C MET A 1 -2.81 -7.82 1.63
N THR A 2 -1.52 -7.53 1.69
CA THR A 2 -0.54 -8.35 2.39
C THR A 2 0.34 -7.50 3.28
N ASP A 3 0.68 -8.02 4.46
CA ASP A 3 1.61 -7.42 5.40
C ASP A 3 2.37 -8.52 6.15
N GLU A 4 3.63 -8.27 6.46
CA GLU A 4 4.51 -9.22 7.12
C GLU A 4 5.03 -8.68 8.45
N THR A 5 4.75 -9.43 9.52
CA THR A 5 5.11 -9.05 10.89
C THR A 5 6.15 -10.01 11.45
N ARG A 6 7.18 -9.46 12.11
CA ARG A 6 8.21 -10.26 12.79
C ARG A 6 7.59 -11.06 13.93
N ALA A 7 7.93 -12.33 14.02
CA ALA A 7 7.49 -13.23 15.09
C ALA A 7 8.70 -13.93 15.74
N PRO A 8 8.75 -14.05 17.08
CA PRO A 8 9.72 -14.90 17.73
C PRO A 8 9.35 -16.37 17.51
N VAL A 9 10.30 -17.16 17.03
CA VAL A 9 10.10 -18.59 16.74
C VAL A 9 11.14 -19.40 17.51
N LEU A 10 10.70 -20.47 18.18
CA LEU A 10 11.62 -21.36 18.89
C LEU A 10 12.55 -22.06 17.89
N ASP A 11 13.84 -22.11 18.23
CA ASP A 11 14.86 -22.91 17.56
C ASP A 11 15.45 -23.90 18.58
N PRO A 12 14.75 -25.04 18.85
CA PRO A 12 15.10 -25.96 19.93
C PRO A 12 16.53 -26.51 19.81
N GLY A 13 16.99 -26.73 18.57
CA GLY A 13 18.36 -27.18 18.29
C GLY A 13 19.44 -26.21 18.76
N LYS A 14 19.11 -24.92 18.93
CA LYS A 14 20.02 -23.88 19.43
C LYS A 14 19.65 -23.35 20.81
N ARG A 15 18.59 -23.89 21.44
CA ARG A 15 18.01 -23.41 22.71
C ARG A 15 17.80 -21.90 22.75
N LYS A 16 17.41 -21.31 21.62
CA LYS A 16 17.22 -19.86 21.44
C LYS A 16 15.96 -19.59 20.61
N THR A 17 15.52 -18.34 20.60
CA THR A 17 14.51 -17.85 19.65
C THR A 17 15.20 -17.25 18.42
N LYS A 18 14.67 -17.54 17.24
CA LYS A 18 15.01 -16.85 16.00
C LYS A 18 13.87 -15.95 15.55
N ILE A 19 14.16 -15.05 14.62
CA ILE A 19 13.15 -14.19 13.98
C ILE A 19 12.55 -14.96 12.81
N GLY A 20 11.25 -15.15 12.85
CA GLY A 20 10.42 -15.55 11.73
C GLY A 20 9.46 -14.43 11.32
N TYR A 21 8.60 -14.72 10.35
CA TYR A 21 7.61 -13.76 9.84
C TYR A 21 6.25 -14.44 9.68
N PHE A 22 5.21 -13.79 10.20
CA PHE A 22 3.84 -14.08 9.84
C PHE A 22 3.43 -13.16 8.71
N TRP A 23 3.02 -13.76 7.60
CA TRP A 23 2.44 -13.07 6.46
C TRP A 23 0.92 -13.17 6.55
N ALA A 24 0.26 -12.02 6.60
CA ALA A 24 -1.19 -11.93 6.66
C ALA A 24 -1.71 -11.48 5.29
N LEU A 25 -2.50 -12.32 4.64
CA LEU A 25 -3.20 -12.01 3.40
C LEU A 25 -4.65 -11.77 3.74
N ALA A 26 -5.05 -10.50 3.78
CA ALA A 26 -6.40 -10.09 4.14
C ALA A 26 -7.17 -9.62 2.92
N ARG A 27 -8.45 -10.00 2.87
CA ARG A 27 -9.41 -9.52 1.90
C ARG A 27 -10.73 -9.23 2.62
N ASP A 28 -11.31 -8.07 2.38
CA ASP A 28 -12.62 -7.68 2.88
C ASP A 28 -13.25 -6.70 1.90
N ASP A 29 -14.10 -7.20 1.01
CA ASP A 29 -14.69 -6.35 -0.04
C ASP A 29 -16.02 -5.71 0.38
N ARG A 30 -16.51 -5.98 1.60
CA ARG A 30 -17.82 -5.49 2.07
C ARG A 30 -17.96 -3.97 2.06
N PRO A 31 -16.94 -3.17 2.44
CA PRO A 31 -17.03 -1.70 2.36
C PRO A 31 -17.24 -1.16 0.94
N TRP A 32 -17.14 -2.04 -0.05
CA TRP A 32 -17.10 -1.76 -1.47
C TRP A 32 -18.14 -2.56 -2.26
N GLY A 33 -19.14 -3.13 -1.57
CA GLY A 33 -20.23 -3.89 -2.20
C GLY A 33 -19.86 -5.31 -2.59
N GLY A 34 -18.71 -5.83 -2.16
CA GLY A 34 -18.33 -7.21 -2.45
C GLY A 34 -19.16 -8.21 -1.64
N GLU A 35 -19.67 -9.24 -2.33
CA GLU A 35 -20.56 -10.24 -1.73
C GLU A 35 -19.82 -11.31 -0.93
N ALA A 36 -18.57 -11.60 -1.31
CA ALA A 36 -17.86 -12.71 -0.70
C ALA A 36 -17.32 -12.35 0.69
N PRO A 37 -17.31 -13.32 1.63
CA PRO A 37 -17.04 -13.05 3.04
C PRO A 37 -15.62 -12.52 3.27
N PRO A 38 -15.41 -11.69 4.30
CA PRO A 38 -14.08 -11.24 4.68
C PRO A 38 -13.25 -12.44 5.13
N GLY A 39 -11.95 -12.42 4.83
CA GLY A 39 -11.05 -13.50 5.18
C GLY A 39 -9.63 -13.02 5.38
N VAL A 40 -8.91 -13.70 6.28
CA VAL A 40 -7.47 -13.53 6.44
C VAL A 40 -6.82 -14.91 6.42
N ALA A 41 -5.87 -15.10 5.52
CA ALA A 41 -4.99 -16.25 5.51
C ALA A 41 -3.66 -15.86 6.16
N PHE A 42 -3.19 -16.66 7.11
CA PHE A 42 -1.88 -16.49 7.72
C PHE A 42 -0.94 -17.59 7.25
N THR A 43 0.28 -17.20 6.88
CA THR A 43 1.33 -18.17 6.61
C THR A 43 2.62 -17.77 7.31
N TYR A 44 3.35 -18.77 7.79
CA TYR A 44 4.67 -18.58 8.37
C TYR A 44 5.74 -18.65 7.29
N ALA A 45 6.72 -17.76 7.35
CA ALA A 45 7.96 -17.88 6.61
C ALA A 45 9.18 -17.59 7.52
N PRO A 46 10.31 -18.29 7.32
CA PRO A 46 11.54 -18.01 8.08
C PRO A 46 12.21 -16.69 7.68
N GLY A 47 11.75 -16.03 6.62
CA GLY A 47 12.29 -14.75 6.17
C GLY A 47 11.21 -13.85 5.56
N ARG A 48 11.63 -12.62 5.26
CA ARG A 48 10.80 -11.61 4.61
C ARG A 48 11.24 -11.26 3.19
N SER A 49 12.24 -11.94 2.62
CA SER A 49 12.73 -11.61 1.28
C SER A 49 11.60 -11.73 0.24
N GLY A 50 11.75 -11.03 -0.88
CA GLY A 50 10.75 -11.08 -1.96
C GLY A 50 10.45 -12.49 -2.46
N GLN A 51 11.37 -13.46 -2.29
CA GLN A 51 11.11 -14.88 -2.62
C GLN A 51 9.90 -15.41 -1.87
N TYR A 52 9.73 -15.10 -0.59
CA TYR A 52 8.59 -15.58 0.19
C TYR A 52 7.29 -14.94 -0.29
N ALA A 53 7.28 -13.64 -0.58
CA ALA A 53 6.12 -13.00 -1.20
C ALA A 53 5.76 -13.71 -2.54
N ASP A 54 6.77 -14.06 -3.33
CA ASP A 54 6.61 -14.74 -4.60
C ASP A 54 6.01 -16.15 -4.44
N ASP A 55 6.52 -16.93 -3.50
CA ASP A 55 6.03 -18.29 -3.23
C ASP A 55 4.60 -18.27 -2.69
N ILE A 56 4.31 -17.36 -1.76
CA ILE A 56 3.01 -17.24 -1.07
C ILE A 56 1.92 -16.78 -2.04
N LEU A 57 2.25 -15.86 -2.95
CA LEU A 57 1.30 -15.30 -3.93
C LEU A 57 1.34 -16.03 -5.27
N LYS A 58 1.86 -17.26 -5.31
CA LYS A 58 1.93 -18.04 -6.55
C LYS A 58 0.51 -18.26 -7.10
N GLY A 59 0.32 -17.95 -8.38
CA GLY A 59 -0.98 -18.04 -9.05
C GLY A 59 -1.95 -16.89 -8.76
N PHE A 60 -1.60 -15.94 -7.87
CA PHE A 60 -2.39 -14.73 -7.69
C PHE A 60 -2.15 -13.72 -8.82
N SER A 61 -3.23 -13.14 -9.32
CA SER A 61 -3.24 -12.00 -10.24
C SER A 61 -4.27 -10.96 -9.76
N GLY A 62 -4.09 -9.72 -10.19
CA GLY A 62 -4.90 -8.57 -9.79
C GLY A 62 -4.11 -7.57 -8.96
N ILE A 63 -4.85 -6.71 -8.26
CA ILE A 63 -4.27 -5.66 -7.45
C ILE A 63 -3.94 -6.19 -6.06
N LEU A 64 -2.69 -6.03 -5.66
CA LEU A 64 -2.21 -6.35 -4.33
C LEU A 64 -1.87 -5.07 -3.57
N GLN A 65 -2.67 -4.77 -2.55
CA GLN A 65 -2.34 -3.70 -1.62
C GLN A 65 -1.21 -4.13 -0.68
N VAL A 66 -0.13 -3.35 -0.64
CA VAL A 66 1.10 -3.62 0.14
C VAL A 66 1.55 -2.37 0.89
N ASP A 67 2.51 -2.54 1.81
CA ASP A 67 3.29 -1.43 2.32
C ASP A 67 4.43 -1.07 1.34
N GLY A 68 5.28 -0.11 1.73
CA GLY A 68 6.46 0.29 0.97
C GLY A 68 7.67 -0.64 1.04
N TYR A 69 7.51 -1.89 1.46
CA TYR A 69 8.61 -2.82 1.53
C TYR A 69 9.06 -3.26 0.13
N ALA A 70 10.32 -2.99 -0.20
CA ALA A 70 10.89 -3.27 -1.51
C ALA A 70 10.90 -4.76 -1.89
N GLY A 71 10.69 -5.69 -0.95
CA GLY A 71 10.59 -7.12 -1.25
C GLY A 71 9.43 -7.45 -2.21
N TYR A 72 8.34 -6.69 -2.14
CA TYR A 72 7.19 -6.84 -3.05
C TYR A 72 7.52 -6.50 -4.50
N ASN A 73 8.57 -5.70 -4.79
CA ASN A 73 8.99 -5.38 -6.15
C ASN A 73 9.41 -6.61 -6.97
N ARG A 74 9.69 -7.74 -6.32
CA ARG A 74 9.92 -9.00 -7.02
C ARG A 74 8.67 -9.48 -7.79
N LEU A 75 7.47 -9.24 -7.26
CA LEU A 75 6.20 -9.64 -7.88
C LEU A 75 5.99 -8.95 -9.24
N LEU A 76 6.48 -7.72 -9.38
CA LEU A 76 6.43 -6.96 -10.64
C LEU A 76 7.34 -7.53 -11.74
N LYS A 77 8.24 -8.46 -11.39
CA LYS A 77 9.18 -9.09 -12.33
C LYS A 77 8.73 -10.47 -12.80
N ARG A 78 7.53 -10.92 -12.39
CA ARG A 78 6.98 -12.20 -12.84
C ARG A 78 6.71 -12.20 -14.33
N ALA A 79 6.89 -13.37 -14.96
CA ALA A 79 6.68 -13.55 -16.38
C ALA A 79 5.20 -13.38 -16.78
N ASP A 80 4.28 -13.81 -15.91
CA ASP A 80 2.83 -13.70 -16.12
C ASP A 80 2.29 -12.26 -15.97
N ARG A 81 3.11 -11.31 -15.46
CA ARG A 81 2.80 -9.89 -15.22
C ARG A 81 1.40 -9.64 -14.64
N GLY A 82 0.90 -10.58 -13.85
CA GLY A 82 -0.50 -10.58 -13.41
C GLY A 82 -0.79 -9.67 -12.22
N ILE A 83 0.24 -9.10 -11.56
CA ILE A 83 0.08 -8.35 -10.31
C ILE A 83 0.40 -6.87 -10.50
N GLU A 84 -0.50 -6.02 -10.02
CA GLU A 84 -0.27 -4.60 -9.79
C GLU A 84 -0.16 -4.31 -8.29
N LEU A 85 0.83 -3.50 -7.89
CA LEU A 85 0.99 -3.09 -6.50
C LEU A 85 0.27 -1.77 -6.24
N ALA A 86 -0.59 -1.76 -5.22
CA ALA A 86 -1.19 -0.55 -4.66
C ALA A 86 -0.57 -0.27 -3.28
N TYR A 87 0.05 0.90 -3.10
CA TYR A 87 0.75 1.20 -1.85
C TYR A 87 -0.18 1.84 -0.83
N CYS A 88 -0.08 1.38 0.42
CA CYS A 88 -1.03 1.75 1.46
C CYS A 88 -0.79 3.15 2.04
N TRP A 89 -1.76 4.06 1.87
CA TRP A 89 -1.77 5.39 2.49
C TRP A 89 -1.63 5.38 4.01
N ALA A 90 -2.08 4.33 4.70
CA ALA A 90 -1.96 4.23 6.16
C ALA A 90 -0.49 4.19 6.61
N HIS A 91 0.39 3.55 5.81
CA HIS A 91 1.82 3.51 6.07
C HIS A 91 2.48 4.86 5.80
N ALA A 92 2.14 5.54 4.69
CA ALA A 92 2.57 6.90 4.42
C ALA A 92 2.17 7.87 5.56
N ARG A 93 0.91 7.82 5.98
CA ARG A 93 0.37 8.60 7.10
C ARG A 93 1.11 8.33 8.40
N ARG A 94 1.37 7.05 8.72
CA ARG A 94 2.10 6.66 9.94
C ARG A 94 3.47 7.33 10.01
N LYS A 95 4.21 7.36 8.90
CA LYS A 95 5.54 8.00 8.83
C LYS A 95 5.47 9.50 9.12
N LEU A 96 4.50 10.21 8.55
CA LEU A 96 4.33 11.65 8.84
C LEU A 96 3.87 11.88 10.28
N HIS A 97 2.98 11.03 10.80
CA HIS A 97 2.51 11.13 12.18
C HIS A 97 3.64 10.88 13.19
N GLU A 98 4.53 9.91 12.94
CA GLU A 98 5.72 9.68 13.77
C GLU A 98 6.62 10.93 13.82
N VAL A 99 6.76 11.66 12.72
CA VAL A 99 7.51 12.93 12.69
C VAL A 99 6.78 14.00 13.50
N ALA A 100 5.50 14.26 13.20
CA ALA A 100 4.71 15.31 13.87
C ALA A 100 4.50 15.08 15.37
N LYS A 101 4.50 13.82 15.83
CA LYS A 101 4.40 13.50 17.26
C LYS A 101 5.67 13.88 18.05
N ASN A 102 6.83 13.84 17.39
CA ASN A 102 8.13 13.97 18.05
C ASN A 102 8.78 15.35 17.85
N SER A 103 8.18 16.22 17.03
CA SER A 103 8.63 17.59 16.83
C SER A 103 7.53 18.46 16.23
N THR A 104 7.65 19.79 16.38
CA THR A 104 6.86 20.73 15.58
C THR A 104 7.30 20.62 14.13
N ALA A 105 6.47 20.00 13.30
CA ALA A 105 6.79 19.69 11.91
C ALA A 105 5.65 20.12 10.99
N PRO A 106 5.55 21.42 10.63
CA PRO A 106 4.46 21.94 9.80
C PRO A 106 4.34 21.22 8.45
N ILE A 107 5.47 20.76 7.89
CA ILE A 107 5.48 19.96 6.65
C ILE A 107 4.79 18.62 6.90
N ALA A 108 5.11 17.92 7.99
CA ALA A 108 4.49 16.63 8.30
C ALA A 108 2.97 16.78 8.56
N GLU A 109 2.58 17.83 9.27
CA GLU A 109 1.16 18.19 9.51
C GLU A 109 0.42 18.50 8.20
N ASP A 110 1.05 19.22 7.27
CA ASP A 110 0.46 19.48 5.96
C ASP A 110 0.23 18.18 5.18
N GLY A 111 1.23 17.30 5.15
CA GLY A 111 1.09 15.98 4.53
C GLY A 111 -0.04 15.14 5.17
N LEU A 112 -0.20 15.19 6.49
CA LEU A 112 -1.31 14.53 7.19
C LEU A 112 -2.68 15.10 6.77
N ARG A 113 -2.81 16.43 6.65
CA ARG A 113 -4.06 17.08 6.19
C ARG A 113 -4.41 16.69 4.76
N ARG A 114 -3.42 16.58 3.87
CA ARG A 114 -3.62 16.13 2.49
C ARG A 114 -4.11 14.69 2.41
N ILE A 115 -3.50 13.77 3.17
CA ILE A 115 -3.98 12.38 3.26
C ILE A 115 -5.38 12.31 3.86
N ALA A 116 -5.68 13.12 4.89
CA ALA A 116 -7.03 13.19 5.46
C ALA A 116 -8.07 13.66 4.44
N ALA A 117 -7.72 14.54 3.51
CA ALA A 117 -8.61 14.95 2.42
C ALA A 117 -8.96 13.77 1.49
N LEU A 118 -8.01 12.89 1.19
CA LEU A 118 -8.26 11.66 0.42
C LEU A 118 -9.19 10.71 1.20
N TYR A 119 -8.97 10.53 2.50
CA TYR A 119 -9.82 9.68 3.33
C TYR A 119 -11.26 10.18 3.43
N ARG A 120 -11.49 11.51 3.41
CA ARG A 120 -12.84 12.07 3.35
C ARG A 120 -13.55 11.68 2.04
N ILE A 121 -12.85 11.76 0.91
CA ILE A 121 -13.43 11.33 -0.38
C ILE A 121 -13.79 9.85 -0.34
N GLU A 122 -12.88 8.99 0.13
CA GLU A 122 -13.13 7.54 0.24
C GLU A 122 -14.26 7.20 1.21
N ALA A 123 -14.46 8.01 2.26
CA ALA A 123 -15.60 7.86 3.17
C ALA A 123 -16.92 8.21 2.48
N ASP A 124 -16.96 9.29 1.69
CA ASP A 124 -18.16 9.74 0.98
C ASP A 124 -18.61 8.74 -0.09
N ILE A 125 -17.66 8.07 -0.75
CA ILE A 125 -17.95 7.11 -1.84
C ILE A 125 -18.01 5.66 -1.35
N ARG A 126 -17.89 5.43 -0.04
CA ARG A 126 -18.02 4.10 0.56
C ARG A 126 -19.42 3.54 0.26
N SER A 127 -19.50 2.23 0.04
CA SER A 127 -20.74 1.51 -0.28
C SER A 127 -21.45 1.94 -1.56
N GLN A 128 -20.85 2.81 -2.38
CA GLN A 128 -21.32 3.11 -3.73
C GLN A 128 -20.82 2.04 -4.72
N ASP A 129 -21.52 1.93 -5.85
CA ASP A 129 -21.13 1.03 -6.94
C ASP A 129 -19.75 1.38 -7.53
N HIS A 130 -19.11 0.40 -8.16
CA HIS A 130 -17.73 0.55 -8.63
C HIS A 130 -17.57 1.68 -9.66
N GLU A 131 -18.53 1.87 -10.56
CA GLU A 131 -18.51 2.96 -11.56
C GLU A 131 -18.57 4.33 -10.90
N VAL A 132 -19.47 4.52 -9.93
CA VAL A 132 -19.62 5.77 -9.18
C VAL A 132 -18.34 6.10 -8.42
N ARG A 133 -17.73 5.09 -7.81
CA ARG A 133 -16.46 5.26 -7.09
C ARG A 133 -15.32 5.60 -8.02
N LEU A 134 -15.23 4.94 -9.18
CA LEU A 134 -14.20 5.20 -10.17
C LEU A 134 -14.30 6.64 -10.66
N ALA A 135 -15.49 7.08 -11.07
CA ALA A 135 -15.75 8.44 -11.52
C ALA A 135 -15.39 9.46 -10.43
N ALA A 136 -15.85 9.25 -9.19
CA ALA A 136 -15.54 10.16 -8.08
C ALA A 136 -14.04 10.22 -7.76
N ARG A 137 -13.31 9.11 -7.88
CA ARG A 137 -11.84 9.11 -7.69
C ARG A 137 -11.12 9.86 -8.79
N GLN A 138 -11.54 9.70 -10.04
CA GLN A 138 -10.98 10.44 -11.17
C GLN A 138 -11.21 11.95 -11.00
N GLU A 139 -12.43 12.36 -10.64
CA GLU A 139 -12.81 13.76 -10.47
C GLU A 139 -12.20 14.40 -9.21
N ARG A 140 -12.29 13.72 -8.06
CA ARG A 140 -12.01 14.33 -6.74
C ARG A 140 -10.67 13.92 -6.15
N SER A 141 -10.26 12.66 -6.32
CA SER A 141 -9.02 12.14 -5.72
C SER A 141 -7.80 12.41 -6.60
N SER A 142 -7.92 12.26 -7.93
CA SER A 142 -6.79 12.41 -8.86
C SER A 142 -6.12 13.78 -8.75
N PRO A 143 -6.84 14.93 -8.76
CA PRO A 143 -6.19 16.24 -8.62
C PRO A 143 -5.44 16.39 -7.29
N LYS A 144 -5.99 15.83 -6.20
CA LYS A 144 -5.37 15.88 -4.87
C LYS A 144 -4.12 15.03 -4.76
N ILE A 145 -4.09 13.89 -5.46
CA ILE A 145 -2.88 13.07 -5.56
C ILE A 145 -1.81 13.85 -6.31
N THR A 146 -2.13 14.49 -7.44
CA THR A 146 -1.18 15.34 -8.17
C THR A 146 -0.65 16.49 -7.31
N GLU A 147 -1.52 17.18 -6.57
CA GLU A 147 -1.10 18.21 -5.60
C GLU A 147 -0.16 17.65 -4.52
N PHE A 148 -0.44 16.43 -4.04
CA PHE A 148 0.39 15.75 -3.04
C PHE A 148 1.76 15.35 -3.60
N GLU A 149 1.83 14.91 -4.86
CA GLU A 149 3.09 14.60 -5.55
C GLU A 149 3.96 15.84 -5.76
N ASN A 150 3.34 16.95 -6.15
CA ASN A 150 4.04 18.23 -6.29
C ASN A 150 4.58 18.70 -4.93
N TRP A 151 3.73 18.68 -3.90
CA TRP A 151 4.11 18.98 -2.52
C TRP A 151 5.28 18.10 -2.06
N LEU A 152 5.22 16.79 -2.32
CA LEU A 152 6.26 15.85 -1.93
C LEU A 152 7.58 16.17 -2.62
N THR A 153 7.54 16.45 -3.91
CA THR A 153 8.72 16.80 -4.71
C THR A 153 9.38 18.07 -4.19
N GLU A 154 8.59 19.11 -3.95
CA GLU A 154 9.04 20.41 -3.44
C GLU A 154 9.71 20.29 -2.06
N HIS A 155 9.09 19.55 -1.13
CA HIS A 155 9.64 19.41 0.22
C HIS A 155 10.84 18.48 0.27
N ARG A 156 10.89 17.42 -0.53
CA ARG A 156 12.07 16.53 -0.62
C ARG A 156 13.32 17.27 -1.07
N ALA A 157 13.19 18.27 -1.94
CA ALA A 157 14.31 19.09 -2.38
C ALA A 157 14.89 19.99 -1.28
N ARG A 158 14.10 20.30 -0.23
CA ARG A 158 14.44 21.27 0.81
C ARG A 158 14.85 20.65 2.15
N VAL A 159 14.54 19.37 2.37
CA VAL A 159 14.82 18.68 3.64
C VAL A 159 16.05 17.79 3.53
N SER A 160 16.83 17.71 4.60
CA SER A 160 17.93 16.74 4.66
C SER A 160 17.40 15.31 4.56
N ILE A 161 17.95 14.51 3.65
CA ILE A 161 17.55 13.12 3.39
C ILE A 161 17.64 12.24 4.65
N LYS A 162 18.59 12.54 5.55
CA LYS A 162 18.83 11.79 6.78
C LYS A 162 17.99 12.26 7.97
N SER A 163 17.23 13.34 7.82
CA SER A 163 16.32 13.79 8.88
C SER A 163 15.11 12.85 8.97
N PRO A 164 14.44 12.74 10.14
CA PRO A 164 13.21 11.94 10.26
C PRO A 164 12.15 12.31 9.22
N LEU A 165 12.00 13.61 8.92
CA LEU A 165 11.11 14.08 7.87
C LEU A 165 11.60 13.65 6.48
N GLY A 166 12.88 13.81 6.17
CA GLY A 166 13.47 13.38 4.90
C GLY A 166 13.29 11.88 4.64
N GLU A 167 13.44 11.04 5.67
CA GLU A 167 13.17 9.61 5.58
C GLU A 167 11.69 9.29 5.34
N ALA A 168 10.79 9.99 6.04
CA ALA A 168 9.34 9.85 5.83
C ALA A 168 8.95 10.23 4.39
N LEU A 169 9.41 11.38 3.89
CA LEU A 169 9.11 11.82 2.53
C LEU A 169 9.75 10.89 1.47
N ARG A 170 10.96 10.37 1.72
CA ARG A 170 11.59 9.38 0.84
C ARG A 170 10.79 8.08 0.78
N TYR A 171 10.31 7.60 1.92
CA TYR A 171 9.43 6.42 1.97
C TYR A 171 8.17 6.62 1.11
N ILE A 172 7.52 7.78 1.26
CA ILE A 172 6.31 8.11 0.50
C ILE A 172 6.59 8.22 -1.00
N ALA A 173 7.72 8.80 -1.39
CA ALA A 173 8.09 8.91 -2.81
C ALA A 173 8.33 7.54 -3.45
N ASN A 174 9.04 6.66 -2.73
CA ASN A 174 9.33 5.31 -3.20
C ASN A 174 8.09 4.42 -3.28
N THR A 175 6.99 4.82 -2.64
CA THR A 175 5.71 4.13 -2.66
C THR A 175 4.73 4.70 -3.68
N GLY A 176 5.18 5.57 -4.59
CA GLY A 176 4.44 5.92 -5.80
C GLY A 176 4.06 7.38 -5.99
N ALA A 177 4.69 8.33 -5.29
CA ALA A 177 4.43 9.76 -5.47
C ALA A 177 5.47 10.44 -6.40
N GLY A 178 5.99 9.71 -7.38
CA GLY A 178 7.06 10.19 -8.26
C GLY A 178 7.33 9.37 -9.53
N SER A 179 6.34 8.61 -10.02
CA SER A 179 6.45 7.88 -11.29
C SER A 179 5.27 8.27 -12.17
N ALA A 180 5.41 9.39 -12.87
CA ALA A 180 4.62 9.69 -14.05
C ALA A 180 4.80 8.56 -15.06
N SER A 181 3.85 7.62 -15.11
CA SER A 181 3.62 6.81 -16.28
C SER A 181 2.47 7.48 -17.03
N THR A 182 2.71 7.77 -18.30
CA THR A 182 1.81 8.44 -19.25
C THR A 182 0.60 7.58 -19.64
N SER A 183 0.17 6.65 -18.78
CA SER A 183 -1.07 5.91 -18.97
C SER A 183 -2.23 6.59 -18.23
N PRO A 184 -3.46 6.57 -18.76
CA PRO A 184 -4.66 7.11 -18.09
C PRO A 184 -4.94 6.48 -16.71
N THR A 185 -4.17 5.45 -16.34
CA THR A 185 -4.20 4.70 -15.10
C THR A 185 -3.30 5.25 -14.00
N ALA A 186 -2.70 6.44 -14.09
CA ALA A 186 -1.89 6.99 -12.98
C ALA A 186 -2.67 7.09 -11.64
N ALA A 187 -3.99 7.27 -11.69
CA ALA A 187 -4.87 7.18 -10.52
C ALA A 187 -4.95 5.78 -9.88
N SER A 188 -4.59 4.71 -10.61
CA SER A 188 -4.74 3.32 -10.18
C SER A 188 -3.73 2.89 -9.12
N ARG A 189 -2.55 3.51 -9.01
CA ARG A 189 -1.51 3.06 -8.04
C ARG A 189 -1.81 3.39 -6.57
N TRP A 190 -2.74 4.30 -6.33
CA TRP A 190 -3.13 4.75 -4.99
C TRP A 190 -4.60 4.46 -4.65
N THR A 191 -5.42 4.04 -5.63
CA THR A 191 -6.86 3.76 -5.43
C THR A 191 -7.32 2.38 -5.89
N ALA A 192 -6.42 1.48 -6.26
CA ALA A 192 -6.84 0.18 -6.73
C ALA A 192 -7.38 -0.71 -5.59
N MET A 193 -8.71 -0.83 -5.57
CA MET A 193 -9.41 -2.07 -5.30
C MET A 193 -10.24 -2.39 -6.55
N PRO A 194 -10.34 -3.67 -6.93
CA PRO A 194 -10.35 -4.11 -8.32
C PRO A 194 -11.60 -3.69 -9.10
N SER A 195 -11.37 -3.31 -10.36
CA SER A 195 -12.30 -3.65 -11.45
C SER A 195 -12.32 -5.18 -11.54
N SER A 196 -13.48 -5.78 -11.35
CA SER A 196 -13.79 -7.20 -11.50
C SER A 196 -12.78 -8.00 -12.36
N GLY A 197 -12.10 -8.98 -11.75
CA GLY A 197 -11.45 -10.07 -12.49
C GLY A 197 -12.49 -11.12 -12.91
N PRO A 198 -12.25 -11.87 -14.00
CA PRO A 198 -13.21 -12.82 -14.54
C PRO A 198 -13.47 -13.96 -13.54
N SER A 199 -14.74 -14.28 -13.39
CA SER A 199 -15.27 -15.41 -12.62
C SER A 199 -14.49 -16.69 -12.91
N ALA A 200 -13.98 -17.35 -11.88
CA ALA A 200 -13.44 -18.70 -12.02
C ALA A 200 -14.57 -19.66 -12.44
N PRO A 201 -14.33 -20.61 -13.36
CA PRO A 201 -15.30 -21.66 -13.63
C PRO A 201 -15.45 -22.54 -12.38
N SER A 202 -16.70 -22.81 -12.02
CA SER A 202 -17.09 -23.76 -10.97
C SER A 202 -16.73 -25.20 -11.38
N PRO A 203 -16.56 -26.13 -10.41
CA PRO A 203 -15.99 -27.46 -10.63
C PRO A 203 -16.78 -28.36 -11.59
#